data_AF-A0A6I7MRC2-F1
#
_entry.id   AF-A0A6I7MRC2-F1
#
_cell.length_a   1.000
_cell.length_b   1.000
_cell.length_c   1.000
_cell.angle_alpha   90.00
_cell.angle_beta   90.00
_cell.angle_gamma   90.00
#
_symmetry.space_group_name_H-M   'P 1'
#
loop_
_entity.id
_entity.type
_entity.pdbx_description
1 polymer ?
#
loop_
_entity_poly.entity_id
_entity_poly.type
_entity_poly.pdbx_seq_one_letter_code
_entity_poly.pdbx_strand_id
1 'polypeptide(L)'
;MGFIPIITTLSAAIILFFLTVNYSLNTKKNKVINLQKDILQALKKLGLLENQLEDNQSNKLLDLQTIFKNAKAKVDKDKTDEFIASVQAPYRALKLTLIQYNNTIAKNPYTFVAKLMGHQEIKLK
;
A
#
# COMPACT_ATOMS: atom_id res chain seq x y z
N MET A 1 27.36 -24.49 32.33
CA MET A 1 27.22 -23.02 32.27
C MET A 1 27.05 -22.53 30.82
N GLY A 2 26.04 -23.03 30.09
CA GLY A 2 25.82 -22.69 28.66
C GLY A 2 24.36 -22.49 28.28
N PHE A 3 23.44 -22.44 29.26
CA PHE A 3 22.00 -22.32 29.01
C PHE A 3 21.52 -20.86 28.92
N ILE A 4 22.13 -19.97 29.71
CA ILE A 4 21.84 -18.52 29.72
C ILE A 4 22.08 -17.87 28.34
N PRO A 5 23.17 -18.18 27.59
CA PRO A 5 23.41 -17.63 26.24
C PRO A 5 22.33 -18.00 25.22
N ILE A 6 21.75 -19.19 25.33
CA ILE A 6 20.75 -19.66 24.36
C ILE A 6 19.43 -18.89 24.54
N ILE A 7 19.00 -18.70 25.80
CA ILE A 7 17.79 -17.94 26.10
C ILE A 7 17.92 -16.50 25.62
N THR A 8 19.03 -15.82 25.90
CA THR A 8 19.25 -14.43 25.46
C THR A 8 19.31 -14.31 23.94
N THR A 9 19.97 -15.25 23.25
CA THR A 9 20.04 -15.23 21.78
C THR A 9 18.67 -15.49 21.16
N LEU A 10 17.89 -16.40 21.74
CA LEU A 10 16.52 -16.69 21.30
C LEU A 10 15.60 -15.48 21.50
N SER A 11 15.67 -14.81 22.66
CA SER A 11 14.93 -13.57 22.92
C SER A 11 15.30 -12.46 21.93
N ALA A 12 16.58 -12.29 21.62
CA ALA A 12 17.04 -11.31 20.63
C ALA A 12 16.51 -11.63 19.22
N ALA A 13 16.51 -12.91 18.82
CA ALA A 13 15.97 -13.34 17.53
C ALA A 13 14.46 -13.11 17.43
N ILE A 14 13.72 -13.33 18.52
CA ILE A 14 12.28 -13.05 18.59
C ILE A 14 12.05 -11.54 18.38
N ILE A 15 12.74 -10.67 19.12
CA ILE A 15 12.59 -9.21 18.97
C ILE A 15 12.93 -8.77 17.54
N LEU A 16 14.01 -9.31 16.97
CA LEU A 16 14.39 -9.01 15.59
C LEU A 16 13.30 -9.42 14.61
N PHE A 17 12.68 -10.58 14.79
CA PHE A 17 11.54 -11.03 14.00
C PHE A 17 10.37 -10.02 14.06
N PHE A 18 9.97 -9.56 15.25
CA PHE A 18 8.92 -8.55 15.39
C PHE A 18 9.26 -7.25 14.63
N LEU A 19 10.50 -6.77 14.77
CA LEU A 19 10.97 -5.57 14.07
C LEU A 19 10.95 -5.73 12.56
N THR A 20 11.45 -6.86 12.04
CA THR A 20 11.47 -7.14 10.60
C THR A 20 10.07 -7.23 10.02
N VAL A 21 9.12 -7.87 10.71
CA VAL A 21 7.73 -7.96 10.26
C VAL A 21 7.08 -6.58 10.26
N ASN A 22 7.24 -5.80 11.34
CA ASN A 22 6.71 -4.44 11.40
C ASN A 22 7.29 -3.54 10.29
N TYR A 23 8.61 -3.60 10.08
CA TYR A 23 9.29 -2.88 9.01
C TYR A 23 8.74 -3.27 7.63
N SER A 24 8.59 -4.57 7.37
CA SER A 24 8.04 -5.08 6.10
C SER A 24 6.61 -4.59 5.84
N LEU A 25 5.74 -4.65 6.86
CA LEU A 25 4.36 -4.15 6.76
C LEU A 25 4.32 -2.64 6.52
N ASN A 26 5.12 -1.86 7.25
CA ASN A 26 5.23 -0.42 7.05
C ASN A 26 5.75 -0.05 5.65
N THR A 27 6.76 -0.74 5.14
CA THR A 27 7.28 -0.51 3.79
C THR A 27 6.21 -0.79 2.73
N LYS A 28 5.43 -1.87 2.89
CA LYS A 28 4.31 -2.17 1.98
C LYS A 28 3.21 -1.11 2.05
N LYS A 29 2.85 -0.66 3.26
CA LYS A 29 1.87 0.42 3.47
C LYS A 29 2.32 1.73 2.83
N ASN A 30 3.58 2.12 3.03
CA ASN A 30 4.16 3.31 2.40
C ASN A 30 4.17 3.20 0.88
N LYS A 31 4.44 2.01 0.33
CA LYS A 31 4.36 1.76 -1.12
C LYS A 31 2.94 1.98 -1.65
N VAL A 32 1.90 1.57 -0.94
CA VAL A 32 0.50 1.84 -1.32
C VAL A 32 0.23 3.34 -1.35
N ILE A 33 0.65 4.07 -0.31
CA ILE A 33 0.47 5.53 -0.21
C ILE A 33 1.19 6.23 -1.37
N ASN A 34 2.43 5.84 -1.67
CA ASN A 34 3.21 6.43 -2.76
C ASN A 34 2.57 6.17 -4.11
N LEU A 35 2.16 4.92 -4.40
CA LEU A 35 1.46 4.60 -5.64
C LEU A 35 0.13 5.35 -5.78
N GLN A 36 -0.60 5.56 -4.67
CA GLN A 36 -1.80 6.38 -4.67
C GLN A 36 -1.47 7.83 -5.05
N LYS A 37 -0.42 8.41 -4.47
CA LYS A 37 0.04 9.76 -4.81
C LYS A 37 0.46 9.88 -6.28
N ASP A 38 1.19 8.90 -6.80
CA ASP A 38 1.63 8.87 -8.20
C ASP A 38 0.42 8.85 -9.15
N ILE A 39 -0.60 8.02 -8.85
CA ILE A 39 -1.84 7.93 -9.63
C ILE A 39 -2.58 9.27 -9.59
N LEU A 40 -2.73 9.88 -8.41
CA LEU A 40 -3.40 11.18 -8.27
C LEU A 40 -2.67 12.28 -9.02
N GLN A 41 -1.33 12.29 -8.96
CA GLN A 41 -0.51 13.25 -9.70
C GLN A 41 -0.62 13.05 -11.21
N ALA A 42 -0.60 11.80 -11.69
CA ALA A 42 -0.77 11.47 -13.11
C ALA A 42 -2.16 11.89 -13.62
N LEU A 43 -3.21 11.63 -12.85
CA LEU A 43 -4.57 12.04 -13.17
C LEU A 43 -4.73 13.58 -13.20
N LYS A 44 -4.07 14.29 -12.28
CA LYS A 44 -4.02 15.76 -12.27
C LYS A 44 -3.29 16.31 -13.51
N LYS A 45 -2.15 15.72 -13.89
CA LYS A 45 -1.41 16.09 -15.11
C LYS A 45 -2.24 15.88 -16.37
N LEU A 46 -3.07 14.84 -16.42
CA LEU A 46 -3.95 14.55 -17.54
C LEU A 46 -5.21 15.43 -17.58
N GLY A 47 -5.42 16.31 -16.59
CA GLY A 47 -6.62 17.16 -16.49
C GLY A 47 -7.90 16.38 -16.18
N LEU A 48 -7.78 15.11 -15.78
CA LEU A 48 -8.91 14.21 -15.52
C LEU A 48 -9.43 14.31 -14.07
N LEU A 49 -8.77 15.11 -13.25
CA LEU A 49 -9.08 15.32 -11.83
C LEU A 49 -9.41 16.80 -11.62
N GLU A 50 -10.71 17.08 -11.45
CA GLU A 50 -11.20 18.40 -11.04
C GLU A 50 -10.63 18.70 -9.64
N ASN A 51 -10.03 19.88 -9.47
CA ASN A 51 -9.41 20.36 -8.22
C ASN A 51 -10.26 20.05 -6.98
N GLN A 52 -9.97 18.98 -6.21
CA GLN A 52 -10.40 18.88 -4.79
C GLN A 52 -9.93 17.66 -3.99
N LEU A 53 -8.87 16.95 -4.39
CA LEU A 53 -8.20 16.06 -3.45
C LEU A 53 -7.11 16.85 -2.75
N GLU A 54 -7.51 17.55 -1.68
CA GLU A 54 -6.56 18.16 -0.76
C GLU A 54 -5.54 17.12 -0.32
N ASP A 55 -4.27 17.52 -0.28
CA ASP A 55 -3.11 16.70 0.08
C ASP A 55 -3.31 15.90 1.38
N ASN A 56 -4.18 16.40 2.26
CA ASN A 56 -4.61 15.79 3.52
C ASN A 56 -5.42 14.48 3.38
N GLN A 57 -6.00 14.18 2.21
CA GLN A 57 -6.73 12.92 1.99
C GLN A 57 -5.83 11.76 1.53
N SER A 58 -4.53 11.99 1.33
CA SER A 58 -3.55 10.93 1.00
C SER A 58 -3.46 9.81 2.05
N ASN A 59 -3.90 10.07 3.29
CA ASN A 59 -3.96 9.07 4.37
C ASN A 59 -5.27 8.26 4.41
N LYS A 60 -6.32 8.73 3.72
CA LYS A 60 -7.51 7.92 3.49
C LYS A 60 -7.27 7.16 2.18
N LEU A 61 -7.59 5.87 2.19
CA LEU A 61 -7.83 5.14 0.95
C LEU A 61 -9.01 5.84 0.29
N LEU A 62 -8.68 6.80 -0.57
CA LEU A 62 -9.63 7.46 -1.43
C LEU A 62 -10.31 6.38 -2.26
N ASP A 63 -11.50 6.70 -2.76
CA ASP A 63 -12.29 5.84 -3.63
C ASP A 63 -11.63 5.76 -5.02
N LEU A 64 -10.41 5.19 -5.02
CA LEU A 64 -9.48 5.18 -6.13
C LEU A 64 -10.06 4.34 -7.27
N GLN A 65 -10.95 3.41 -6.94
CA GLN A 65 -11.72 2.65 -7.91
C GLN A 65 -12.72 3.54 -8.65
N THR A 66 -13.46 4.38 -7.94
CA THR A 66 -14.39 5.34 -8.56
C THR A 66 -13.64 6.41 -9.36
N ILE A 67 -12.54 6.95 -8.81
CA ILE A 67 -11.69 7.93 -9.50
C ILE A 67 -11.12 7.31 -10.79
N PHE A 68 -10.60 6.09 -10.73
CA PHE A 68 -10.05 5.40 -11.91
C PHE A 68 -11.13 5.13 -12.98
N LYS A 69 -12.34 4.71 -12.57
CA LYS A 69 -13.46 4.50 -13.49
C LYS A 69 -13.88 5.80 -14.18
N ASN A 70 -14.00 6.89 -13.43
CA ASN A 70 -14.35 8.20 -13.96
C ASN A 70 -13.26 8.73 -14.90
N ALA A 71 -11.99 8.58 -14.54
CA ALA A 71 -10.88 8.96 -15.40
C ALA A 71 -10.89 8.16 -16.70
N LYS A 72 -11.08 6.83 -16.63
CA LYS A 72 -11.17 5.97 -17.82
C LYS A 72 -12.33 6.38 -18.75
N ALA A 73 -13.45 6.83 -18.19
CA ALA A 73 -14.61 7.30 -18.97
C ALA A 73 -14.36 8.66 -19.64
N LYS A 74 -13.47 9.49 -19.08
CA LYS A 74 -13.12 10.84 -19.57
C LYS A 74 -11.87 10.86 -20.46
N VAL A 75 -11.17 9.74 -20.64
CA VAL A 75 -9.97 9.66 -21.47
C VAL A 75 -10.34 9.73 -22.95
N ASP A 76 -9.83 10.74 -23.64
CA ASP A 76 -9.87 10.83 -25.10
C ASP A 76 -9.05 9.72 -25.76
N LYS A 77 -9.50 9.24 -26.92
CA LYS A 77 -8.85 8.15 -27.67
C LYS A 77 -7.36 8.41 -27.95
N ASP A 78 -6.97 9.66 -28.17
CA ASP A 78 -5.58 10.05 -28.46
C ASP A 78 -4.65 10.04 -27.24
N LYS A 79 -5.19 10.06 -26.00
CA LYS A 79 -4.39 10.02 -24.75
C LYS A 79 -4.41 8.66 -24.07
N THR A 80 -4.92 7.64 -24.76
CA THR A 80 -5.13 6.29 -24.21
C THR A 80 -3.81 5.64 -23.81
N ASP A 81 -2.76 5.76 -24.62
CA ASP A 81 -1.46 5.13 -24.33
C ASP A 81 -0.77 5.79 -23.13
N GLU A 82 -0.83 7.12 -23.03
CA GLU A 82 -0.27 7.87 -21.91
C GLU A 82 -1.03 7.61 -20.59
N PHE A 83 -2.35 7.42 -20.66
CA PHE A 83 -3.18 7.00 -19.53
C PHE A 83 -2.85 5.57 -19.08
N ILE A 84 -2.66 4.64 -20.03
CA ILE A 84 -2.30 3.25 -19.70
C ILE A 84 -0.95 3.20 -18.96
N ALA A 85 0.04 3.93 -19.45
CA ALA A 85 1.37 3.97 -18.85
C ALA A 85 1.36 4.68 -17.48
N SER A 86 0.72 5.84 -17.39
CA SER A 86 0.85 6.73 -16.23
C SER A 86 -0.16 6.47 -15.11
N VAL A 87 -1.30 5.82 -15.41
CA VAL A 87 -2.39 5.62 -14.45
C VAL A 87 -2.73 4.14 -14.29
N GLN A 88 -2.92 3.41 -15.39
CA GLN A 88 -3.35 2.01 -15.32
C GLN A 88 -2.27 1.06 -14.79
N ALA A 89 -1.02 1.23 -15.22
CA ALA A 89 0.10 0.44 -14.71
C ALA A 89 0.31 0.62 -13.19
N PRO A 90 0.43 1.85 -12.64
CA PRO A 90 0.56 2.03 -11.19
C PRO A 90 -0.70 1.60 -10.42
N TYR A 91 -1.91 1.73 -10.99
CA TYR A 91 -3.13 1.23 -10.36
C TYR A 91 -3.13 -0.30 -10.21
N ARG A 92 -2.66 -1.04 -11.22
CA ARG A 92 -2.47 -2.49 -11.14
C ARG A 92 -1.44 -2.86 -10.07
N ALA A 93 -0.31 -2.15 -10.02
CA ALA A 93 0.72 -2.35 -9.01
C ALA A 93 0.20 -2.08 -7.59
N LEU A 94 -0.66 -1.06 -7.42
CA LEU A 94 -1.30 -0.74 -6.16
C LEU A 94 -2.23 -1.87 -5.71
N LYS A 95 -3.10 -2.37 -6.60
CA LYS A 95 -4.00 -3.50 -6.30
C LYS A 95 -3.23 -4.75 -5.88
N LEU A 96 -2.15 -5.06 -6.59
CA LEU A 96 -1.28 -6.20 -6.26
C LEU A 96 -0.59 -6.02 -4.90
N THR A 97 -0.08 -4.81 -4.61
CA THR A 97 0.57 -4.49 -3.34
C THR A 97 -0.41 -4.62 -2.17
N LEU A 98 -1.66 -4.20 -2.34
CA LEU A 98 -2.72 -4.36 -1.35
C LEU A 98 -3.04 -5.83 -1.04
N ILE A 99 -3.19 -6.65 -2.08
CA ILE A 99 -3.42 -8.10 -1.91
C ILE A 99 -2.24 -8.72 -1.14
N GLN A 100 -1.01 -8.38 -1.51
CA GLN A 100 0.17 -8.89 -0.81
C GLN A 100 0.22 -8.45 0.66
N TYR A 101 -0.10 -7.19 0.94
CA TYR A 101 -0.14 -6.67 2.30
C TYR A 101 -1.21 -7.37 3.15
N ASN A 102 -2.45 -7.48 2.66
CA ASN A 102 -3.54 -8.16 3.36
C ASN A 102 -3.22 -9.66 3.58
N ASN A 103 -2.67 -10.33 2.56
CA ASN A 103 -2.23 -11.72 2.69
C ASN A 103 -1.12 -11.90 3.74
N THR A 104 -0.21 -10.91 3.85
CA THR A 104 0.86 -10.94 4.86
C THR A 104 0.28 -10.79 6.26
N ILE A 105 -0.70 -9.90 6.45
CA ILE A 105 -1.38 -9.70 7.73
C ILE A 105 -2.23 -10.91 8.13
N ALA A 106 -2.83 -11.61 7.18
CA ALA A 106 -3.66 -12.77 7.47
C ALA A 106 -2.86 -14.05 7.78
N LYS A 107 -1.57 -14.10 7.42
CA LYS A 107 -0.74 -15.31 7.54
C LYS A 107 -0.07 -15.43 8.91
N ASN A 108 -0.25 -16.55 9.59
CA ASN A 108 0.53 -16.86 10.80
C ASN A 108 2.02 -17.11 10.46
N PRO A 109 2.99 -16.72 11.30
CA PRO A 109 2.85 -16.02 12.58
C PRO A 109 2.75 -14.48 12.45
N TYR A 110 2.79 -13.92 11.24
CA TYR A 110 2.75 -12.49 10.97
C TYR A 110 1.48 -11.81 11.48
N THR A 111 0.34 -12.51 11.48
CA THR A 111 -0.93 -12.04 12.04
C THR A 111 -0.81 -11.59 13.50
N PHE A 112 0.00 -12.29 14.30
CA PHE A 112 0.21 -11.94 15.70
C PHE A 112 0.95 -10.61 15.83
N VAL A 113 2.04 -10.46 15.07
CA VAL A 113 2.82 -9.21 15.03
C VAL A 113 1.99 -8.06 14.49
N ALA A 114 1.19 -8.31 13.45
CA ALA A 114 0.31 -7.31 12.85
C ALA A 114 -0.70 -6.77 13.87
N LYS A 115 -1.37 -7.65 14.62
CA LYS A 115 -2.32 -7.27 15.68
C LYS A 115 -1.64 -6.50 16.82
N LEU A 116 -0.46 -6.96 17.26
CA LEU A 116 0.29 -6.31 18.33
C LEU A 116 0.74 -4.89 17.95
N MET A 117 1.13 -4.68 16.69
CA MET A 117 1.63 -3.40 16.18
C MET A 117 0.53 -2.51 15.56
N GLY A 118 -0.74 -2.91 15.65
CA GLY A 118 -1.88 -2.12 15.16
C GLY A 118 -2.05 -2.09 13.64
N HIS A 119 -1.47 -3.03 12.90
CA HIS A 119 -1.69 -3.15 11.46
C HIS A 119 -3.07 -3.74 11.17
N GLN A 120 -3.80 -3.12 10.25
CA GLN A 120 -5.13 -3.54 9.82
C GLN A 120 -5.15 -3.79 8.31
N GLU A 121 -6.09 -4.63 7.86
CA GLU A 121 -6.35 -4.84 6.45
C GLU A 121 -6.78 -3.55 5.76
N ILE A 122 -6.25 -3.35 4.56
CA ILE A 122 -6.50 -2.18 3.73
C ILE A 122 -7.45 -2.61 2.62
N LYS A 123 -8.69 -2.10 2.62
CA LYS A 123 -9.69 -2.36 1.58
C LYS A 123 -9.85 -1.12 0.72
N LEU A 124 -9.74 -1.31 -0.60
CA LEU A 124 -10.23 -0.31 -1.56
C LEU A 124 -11.75 -0.26 -1.41
N LYS A 125 -12.28 0.91 -1.04
CA LYS A 125 -13.70 1.21 -1.15
C LYS A 125 -13.93 1.91 -2.48
#